data_AF-A0A941MRG8-F1
#
_entry.id   AF-A0A941MRG8-F1
#
_cell.length_a   1.000
_cell.length_b   1.000
_cell.length_c   1.000
_cell.angle_alpha   90.00
_cell.angle_beta   90.00
_cell.angle_gamma   90.00
#
_symmetry.space_group_name_H-M   'P 1'
#
loop_
_entity.id
_entity.type
_entity.pdbx_description
1 polymer ?
#
loop_
_entity_poly.entity_id
_entity_poly.type
_entity_poly.pdbx_seq_one_letter_code
_entity_poly.pdbx_strand_id
1 'polypeptide(L)' 'MTKTLHGTVHGRTIELNEDLGVAEGQQVEIQVKLIPPARKWGEGIIRSAGGWVEHPEMDAIMENIHRDRKLERRSQAGTE' A
#
# COMPACT_ATOMS: atom_id res chain seq x y z
N MET A 1 33.56 -11.91 8.65
CA MET A 1 32.99 -11.08 7.57
C MET A 1 31.48 -11.26 7.63
N THR A 2 30.68 -10.20 7.72
CA THR A 2 29.21 -10.27 7.76
C THR A 2 28.65 -10.03 6.37
N LYS A 3 27.97 -11.03 5.79
CA LYS A 3 27.27 -10.92 4.50
C LYS A 3 25.77 -10.82 4.78
N THR A 4 25.11 -9.81 4.22
CA THR A 4 23.64 -9.71 4.26
C THR A 4 23.09 -10.42 3.05
N LEU A 5 22.30 -11.47 3.28
CA LEU A 5 21.61 -12.23 2.26
C LEU A 5 20.10 -12.12 2.47
N HIS A 6 19.35 -12.25 1.38
CA HIS A 6 17.89 -12.26 1.39
C HIS A 6 17.40 -13.69 1.16
N GLY A 7 16.29 -14.04 1.78
CA GLY A 7 15.69 -15.35 1.64
C GLY A 7 14.24 -15.36 2.11
N THR A 8 13.56 -16.46 1.81
CA THR A 8 12.16 -16.67 2.17
C THR A 8 12.09 -17.76 3.25
N VAL A 9 11.27 -17.52 4.28
CA VAL A 9 11.04 -18.48 5.37
C VAL A 9 9.97 -19.48 4.94
N HIS A 10 10.32 -20.77 4.94
CA HIS A 10 9.43 -21.90 4.74
C HIS A 10 9.40 -22.75 6.02
N GLY A 11 8.53 -22.37 6.96
CA GLY A 11 8.42 -23.04 8.26
C GLY A 11 9.69 -22.89 9.09
N ARG A 12 10.51 -23.94 9.14
CA ARG A 12 11.81 -23.95 9.87
C ARG A 12 13.02 -23.78 8.95
N THR A 13 12.81 -23.74 7.64
CA THR A 13 13.88 -23.60 6.65
C THR A 13 13.87 -22.19 6.09
N ILE A 14 15.05 -21.60 5.88
CA ILE A 14 15.21 -20.34 5.15
C ILE A 14 15.83 -20.68 3.80
N GLU A 15 15.10 -20.43 2.72
CA GLU A 15 15.60 -20.55 1.36
C GLU A 15 16.27 -19.23 0.99
N LEU A 16 17.60 -19.26 0.81
CA LEU A 16 18.37 -18.07 0.44
C LEU A 16 18.28 -17.85 -1.08
N ASN A 17 18.16 -16.58 -1.48
CA ASN A 17 18.12 -16.21 -2.90
C ASN A 17 19.48 -16.37 -3.60
N GLU A 18 20.56 -16.49 -2.81
CA GLU A 18 21.94 -16.57 -3.26
C GLU A 18 22.69 -17.60 -2.42
N ASP A 19 23.77 -18.15 -2.98
CA ASP A 19 24.65 -19.06 -2.27
C ASP A 19 25.33 -18.37 -1.07
N LEU A 20 25.29 -19.06 0.07
CA LEU A 20 25.95 -18.65 1.31
C LEU A 20 27.48 -18.78 1.21
N GLY A 21 27.98 -19.62 0.29
CA GLY A 21 29.40 -19.85 0.04
C GLY A 21 30.08 -20.64 1.16
N VAL A 22 29.32 -21.44 1.90
CA VAL A 22 29.81 -22.30 2.98
C VAL A 22 29.67 -23.77 2.58
N ALA A 23 30.55 -24.61 3.12
CA ALA A 23 30.46 -26.05 2.89
C ALA A 23 29.15 -26.61 3.46
N GLU A 24 28.61 -27.64 2.79
CA GLU A 24 27.45 -28.37 3.27
C GLU A 24 27.72 -28.97 4.67
N GLY A 25 26.75 -28.85 5.58
CA GLY A 25 26.86 -29.33 6.96
C GLY A 25 27.59 -28.40 7.93
N GLN A 26 28.14 -27.27 7.47
CA GLN A 26 28.76 -26.27 8.35
C GLN A 26 27.70 -25.61 9.25
N GLN A 27 27.90 -25.65 10.56
CA GLN A 27 27.05 -24.93 11.51
C GLN A 27 27.30 -23.42 11.41
N VAL A 28 26.22 -22.64 11.35
CA VAL A 28 26.25 -21.18 11.26
C VAL A 28 25.31 -20.53 12.28
N GLU A 29 25.64 -19.31 12.71
CA GLU A 29 24.74 -18.43 13.46
C GLU A 29 24.05 -17.46 12.50
N ILE A 30 22.75 -17.25 12.67
CA ILE A 30 21.92 -16.43 11.78
C ILE A 30 21.21 -15.32 12.56
N GLN A 31 21.31 -14.09 12.05
CA GLN A 31 20.51 -12.94 12.50
C GLN A 31 19.47 -12.61 11.43
N VAL A 32 18.19 -12.63 11.81
CA VAL A 32 17.07 -12.43 10.89
C VAL A 32 16.49 -11.03 11.06
N LYS A 33 16.32 -10.33 9.94
CA LYS A 33 15.58 -9.06 9.86
C LYS A 33 14.34 -9.26 9.00
N LEU A 34 13.15 -9.04 9.58
CA LEU A 34 11.90 -9.10 8.82
C LEU A 34 11.83 -7.94 7.83
N ILE A 35 11.61 -8.26 6.56
CA ILE A 35 11.45 -7.28 5.49
C ILE A 35 9.95 -7.18 5.18
N PRO A 36 9.32 -6.00 5.35
CA PRO A 36 7.93 -5.83 5.00
C PRO A 36 7.75 -6.06 3.49
N PRO A 37 6.65 -6.68 3.05
CA PRO A 37 6.38 -6.85 1.64
C PRO A 37 6.43 -5.49 0.94
N ALA A 38 7.09 -5.44 -0.22
CA ALA A 38 7.10 -4.24 -1.05
C ALA A 38 5.65 -3.88 -1.37
N ARG A 39 5.24 -2.64 -1.02
CA ARG A 39 3.93 -2.14 -1.44
C ARG A 39 3.87 -2.17 -2.95
N LYS A 40 2.77 -2.67 -3.51
CA LYS A 40 2.59 -2.62 -4.95
C LYS A 40 2.52 -1.16 -5.37
N TRP A 41 3.26 -0.80 -6.41
CA TRP A 41 3.15 0.54 -6.98
C TRP A 41 1.68 0.83 -7.32
N GLY A 42 1.19 2.02 -6.98
CA GLY A 42 -0.20 2.44 -7.20
C GLY A 42 -1.16 2.11 -6.05
N GLU A 43 -0.78 1.27 -5.08
CA GLU A 43 -1.65 0.91 -3.95
C GLU A 43 -2.09 2.13 -3.13
N GLY A 44 -1.20 3.11 -2.95
CA GLY A 44 -1.54 4.37 -2.29
C GLY A 44 -2.56 5.21 -3.05
N ILE A 45 -2.51 5.19 -4.39
CA ILE A 45 -3.45 5.91 -5.27
C ILE A 45 -4.82 5.23 -5.23
N ILE A 46 -4.86 3.90 -5.31
CA ILE A 46 -6.11 3.13 -5.23
C ILE A 46 -6.81 3.42 -3.88
N ARG A 47 -6.06 3.43 -2.78
CA ARG A 47 -6.59 3.73 -1.44
C ARG A 47 -7.11 5.16 -1.28
N SER A 48 -6.60 6.14 -2.04
CA SER A 48 -6.95 7.56 -1.87
C SER A 48 -7.94 8.09 -2.91
N ALA A 49 -7.83 7.65 -4.17
CA ALA A 49 -8.59 8.17 -5.29
C ALA A 49 -9.59 7.15 -5.88
N GLY A 50 -9.56 5.89 -5.42
CA GLY A 50 -10.44 4.81 -5.90
C GLY A 50 -11.54 4.42 -4.91
N GLY A 51 -11.68 5.10 -3.76
CA GLY A 51 -12.59 4.67 -2.69
C GLY A 51 -14.06 4.60 -3.09
N TRP A 52 -14.48 5.24 -4.18
CA TRP A 52 -15.85 5.21 -4.70
C TRP A 52 -16.00 4.43 -6.01
N VAL A 53 -14.95 3.72 -6.46
CA VAL A 53 -15.01 2.97 -7.72
C VAL A 53 -16.09 1.88 -7.71
N GLU A 54 -16.43 1.35 -6.54
CA GLU A 54 -17.46 0.34 -6.33
C GLU A 54 -18.84 0.95 -5.99
N HIS A 55 -18.94 2.29 -5.97
CA HIS A 55 -20.11 3.04 -5.52
C HIS A 55 -20.65 3.96 -6.64
N PRO A 56 -21.36 3.43 -7.64
CA PRO A 56 -21.87 4.21 -8.78
C PRO A 56 -22.87 5.31 -8.36
N GLU A 57 -23.50 5.21 -7.20
CA GLU A 57 -24.39 6.22 -6.62
C GLU A 57 -23.70 7.55 -6.30
N MET A 58 -22.36 7.53 -6.12
CA MET A 58 -21.61 8.71 -5.71
C MET A 58 -21.62 9.82 -6.76
N ASP A 59 -21.78 9.49 -8.04
CA ASP A 59 -21.89 10.47 -9.12
C ASP A 59 -23.12 11.37 -8.94
N ALA A 60 -24.29 10.75 -8.70
CA ALA A 60 -25.54 11.47 -8.47
C ALA A 60 -25.49 12.30 -7.18
N ILE A 61 -24.86 11.76 -6.12
CA ILE A 61 -24.66 12.47 -4.86
C ILE A 61 -23.79 13.72 -5.08
N MET A 62 -22.72 13.61 -5.86
CA MET A 62 -21.83 14.73 -6.16
C MET A 62 -22.49 15.80 -7.01
N GLU A 63 -23.32 15.41 -7.98
CA GLU A 63 -24.11 16.35 -8.75
C GLU A 63 -25.10 17.14 -7.86
N ASN A 64 -25.77 16.45 -6.94
CA ASN A 64 -26.66 17.10 -5.97
C ASN A 64 -25.91 18.08 -5.07
N ILE A 65 -24.78 17.66 -4.48
CA ILE A 65 -23.92 18.54 -3.66
C ILE A 65 -23.48 19.78 -4.44
N HIS A 66 -23.10 19.60 -5.71
CA HIS A 66 -22.68 20.72 -6.57
C HIS A 66 -23.82 21.70 -6.83
N ARG A 67 -25.02 21.21 -7.10
CA ARG A 67 -26.23 22.03 -7.28
C ARG A 67 -26.53 22.83 -6.02
N ASP A 68 -26.53 22.18 -4.86
CA ASP A 68 -26.89 22.81 -3.59
C ASP A 68 -25.88 23.90 -3.21
N ARG A 69 -24.57 23.62 -3.37
CA ARG A 69 -23.50 24.63 -3.18
C ARG A 69 -23.59 25.83 -4.11
N LYS A 70 -24.22 25.72 -5.27
CA LYS A 70 -24.48 26.86 -6.17
C LYS A 70 -25.66 27.70 -5.67
N LEU A 71 -26.67 27.07 -5.07
CA LEU A 71 -27.83 27.76 -4.52
C LEU A 71 -27.45 28.56 -3.26
N GLU A 72 -26.71 27.95 -2.33
CA GLU A 72 -26.23 28.62 -1.10
C GLU A 72 -25.36 29.86 -1.40
N ARG A 73 -24.46 29.76 -2.39
CA ARG A 73 -23.64 30.90 -2.82
C ARG A 73 -24.46 32.04 -3.43
N ARG A 74 -25.59 31.75 -4.09
CA ARG A 74 -26.46 32.79 -4.64
C ARG A 74 -27.27 33.51 -3.56
N SER A 75 -27.73 32.80 -2.52
CA SER A 75 -28.45 33.41 -1.40
C SER A 75 -27.61 34.42 -0.62
N GLN A 76 -26.29 34.23 -0.51
CA GLN A 76 -25.41 35.19 0.16
C GLN A 76 -25.10 36.45 -0.67
N ALA A 77 -25.28 36.41 -1.99
CA ALA A 77 -25.01 37.54 -2.89
C ALA A 77 -26.22 38.49 -3.08
N GLY A 78 -27.38 38.17 -2.50
CA GLY A 78 -28.63 38.92 -2.68
C GLY A 78 -29.21 39.54 -1.40
N THR A 79 -28.41 39.63 -0.32
CA THR A 79 -28.82 40.31 0.92
C THR A 79 -27.94 41.56 1.10
N GLU A 80 -28.30 42.63 0.41
CA GLU A 80 -27.87 44.02 0.69
C GLU A 80 -29.11 44.89 0.91
#